data_AF-Q3A675-F1
#
_entry.id   AF-Q3A675-F1
#
_cell.length_a   1.000
_cell.length_b   1.000
_cell.length_c   1.000
_cell.angle_alpha   90.00
_cell.angle_beta   90.00
_cell.angle_gamma   90.00
#
_symmetry.space_group_name_H-M   'P 1'
#
loop_
_entity.id
_entity.type
_entity.pdbx_description
1 polymer ?
#
loop_
_entity_poly.entity_id
_entity_poly.type
_entity_poly.pdbx_seq_one_letter_code
_entity_poly.pdbx_strand_id
1 'polypeptide(L)'
;MSSDSAQPLGKKSKSLARRFKRRNYFINKPFQLAFAGNMLVITFLACVFTALYVSWMFVYVLDDRLLVGGVLNGYYLLKIGLMLAGLVTGVVIWTILRTHAIAGPIYRVQKILRDAAEGRFPQRPIAFRRGDAFMGLAEDLNRCLDSMQRDRKRLERLRAYADEDSDVSPSTEDLGASARAADFAGES
;
A
#
# COMPACT_ATOMS: atom_id res chain seq x y z
N MET A 1 -22.01 -75.34 -7.47
CA MET A 1 -21.47 -74.67 -8.68
C MET A 1 -22.06 -73.28 -8.66
N SER A 2 -21.60 -72.37 -7.80
CA SER A 2 -20.28 -71.71 -7.76
C SER A 2 -20.03 -70.86 -8.99
N SER A 3 -19.61 -69.63 -8.69
CA SER A 3 -19.15 -68.52 -9.56
C SER A 3 -20.22 -67.78 -10.36
N ASP A 4 -20.64 -66.61 -9.84
CA ASP A 4 -20.63 -65.40 -10.67
C ASP A 4 -20.38 -64.16 -9.78
N SER A 5 -19.11 -63.81 -9.53
CA SER A 5 -18.30 -62.83 -10.28
C SER A 5 -18.81 -61.38 -10.15
N ALA A 6 -18.24 -60.68 -9.17
CA ALA A 6 -17.79 -59.29 -9.25
C ALA A 6 -18.75 -58.20 -9.78
N GLN A 7 -19.31 -57.44 -8.84
CA GLN A 7 -19.73 -56.05 -9.06
C GLN A 7 -18.53 -55.20 -9.51
N PRO A 8 -18.64 -54.36 -10.57
CA PRO A 8 -17.58 -53.42 -10.89
C PRO A 8 -17.65 -52.23 -9.93
N LEU A 9 -16.62 -52.09 -9.10
CA LEU A 9 -16.37 -50.92 -8.26
C LEU A 9 -16.20 -49.67 -9.16
N GLY A 10 -17.28 -48.91 -9.29
CA GLY A 10 -17.32 -47.62 -9.95
C GLY A 10 -16.43 -46.59 -9.25
N LYS A 11 -15.20 -46.48 -9.75
CA LYS A 11 -14.32 -45.29 -9.83
C LYS A 11 -14.70 -44.10 -8.93
N LYS A 12 -14.21 -44.07 -7.69
CA LYS A 12 -13.97 -42.80 -6.98
C LYS A 12 -12.71 -42.14 -7.57
N SER A 13 -12.85 -41.50 -8.73
CA SER A 13 -11.86 -40.52 -9.20
C SER A 13 -12.02 -39.26 -8.36
N LYS A 14 -11.39 -39.23 -7.19
CA LYS A 14 -11.09 -37.97 -6.52
C LYS A 14 -10.05 -37.26 -7.37
N SER A 15 -10.51 -36.51 -8.37
CA SER A 15 -9.66 -35.53 -9.04
C SER A 15 -9.25 -34.51 -7.99
N LEU A 16 -8.05 -34.69 -7.44
CA LEU A 16 -7.37 -33.68 -6.64
C LEU A 16 -7.16 -32.49 -7.57
N ALA A 17 -8.15 -31.59 -7.60
CA ALA A 17 -8.03 -30.28 -8.20
C ALA A 17 -6.92 -29.56 -7.43
N ARG A 18 -5.69 -29.70 -7.93
CA ARG A 18 -4.50 -29.06 -7.39
C ARG A 18 -4.71 -27.58 -7.62
N ARG A 19 -5.28 -26.93 -6.60
CA ARG A 19 -5.60 -25.49 -6.57
C ARG A 19 -4.28 -24.75 -6.73
N PHE A 20 -3.94 -24.39 -7.96
CA PHE A 20 -2.79 -23.54 -8.24
C PHE A 20 -3.02 -22.22 -7.53
N LYS A 21 -2.34 -22.05 -6.39
CA LYS A 21 -2.30 -20.82 -5.62
C LYS A 21 -1.61 -19.79 -6.53
N ARG A 22 -2.38 -18.89 -7.13
CA ARG A 22 -1.86 -17.77 -7.93
C ARG A 22 -0.94 -16.95 -7.02
N ARG A 23 0.37 -17.18 -7.08
CA ARG A 23 1.39 -16.37 -6.40
C ARG A 23 1.56 -15.10 -7.20
N ASN A 24 0.73 -14.11 -6.91
CA ASN A 24 0.86 -12.79 -7.50
C ASN A 24 1.96 -12.03 -6.73
N TYR A 25 3.22 -12.27 -7.08
CA TYR A 25 4.39 -11.61 -6.48
C TYR A 25 4.52 -10.13 -6.94
N PHE A 26 3.70 -9.71 -7.90
CA PHE A 26 3.75 -8.42 -8.57
C PHE A 26 2.46 -7.64 -8.37
N ILE A 27 2.27 -7.09 -7.16
CA ILE A 27 1.09 -6.26 -6.83
C ILE A 27 1.32 -4.79 -7.21
N ASN A 28 2.58 -4.29 -7.22
CA ASN A 28 2.92 -2.94 -7.68
C ASN A 28 4.27 -2.93 -8.44
N LYS A 29 4.26 -3.40 -9.70
CA LYS A 29 5.42 -3.42 -10.61
C LYS A 29 6.20 -2.10 -10.70
N PRO A 30 5.55 -0.92 -10.89
CA PRO A 30 6.31 0.32 -11.06
C PRO A 30 7.02 0.77 -9.77
N PHE A 31 6.39 0.54 -8.60
CA PHE A 31 6.99 0.85 -7.30
C PHE A 31 8.21 -0.04 -7.02
N GLN A 32 8.02 -1.36 -7.15
CA GLN A 32 9.07 -2.33 -6.88
C GLN A 32 10.26 -2.14 -7.84
N LEU A 33 10.01 -1.89 -9.13
CA LEU A 33 11.07 -1.72 -10.11
C LEU A 33 11.80 -0.37 -9.96
N ALA A 34 11.09 0.73 -9.68
CA ALA A 34 11.72 2.02 -9.44
C ALA A 34 12.55 2.02 -8.14
N PHE A 35 12.04 1.39 -7.08
CA PHE A 35 12.77 1.27 -5.82
C PHE A 35 13.99 0.35 -5.96
N ALA A 36 13.80 -0.86 -6.52
CA ALA A 36 14.87 -1.82 -6.73
C ALA A 36 15.93 -1.29 -7.71
N GLY A 37 15.51 -0.65 -8.81
CA GLY A 37 16.42 -0.05 -9.78
C GLY A 37 17.24 1.08 -9.18
N ASN A 38 16.61 1.99 -8.43
CA ASN A 38 17.34 3.06 -7.75
C ASN A 38 18.30 2.51 -6.68
N MET A 39 17.88 1.49 -5.93
CA MET A 39 18.75 0.81 -4.96
C MET A 39 19.94 0.15 -5.65
N LEU A 40 19.72 -0.53 -6.78
CA LEU A 40 20.75 -1.20 -7.57
C LEU A 40 21.75 -0.21 -8.16
N VAL A 41 21.28 0.90 -8.75
CA VAL A 41 22.14 1.96 -9.30
C VAL A 41 23.02 2.56 -8.20
N ILE A 42 22.44 2.91 -7.05
CA ILE A 42 23.22 3.47 -5.92
C ILE A 42 24.25 2.46 -5.41
N THR A 43 23.86 1.21 -5.19
CA THR A 43 24.79 0.15 -4.76
C THR A 43 25.89 -0.05 -5.79
N PHE A 44 25.56 -0.06 -7.07
CA PHE A 44 26.53 -0.17 -8.15
C PHE A 44 27.52 1.00 -8.15
N LEU A 45 27.03 2.25 -8.07
CA LEU A 45 27.88 3.43 -7.96
C LEU A 45 28.79 3.40 -6.72
N ALA A 46 28.27 2.97 -5.57
CA ALA A 46 29.06 2.82 -4.35
C ALA A 46 30.16 1.75 -4.52
N CYS A 47 29.84 0.62 -5.15
CA CYS A 47 30.82 -0.42 -5.47
C CYS A 47 31.89 0.10 -6.44
N VAL A 48 31.51 0.78 -7.51
CA VAL A 48 32.44 1.37 -8.48
C VAL A 48 33.34 2.40 -7.81
N PHE A 49 32.77 3.31 -7.02
CA PHE A 49 33.54 4.31 -6.29
C PHE A 49 34.54 3.67 -5.32
N THR A 50 34.11 2.65 -4.58
CA THR A 50 34.98 1.90 -3.67
C THR A 50 36.08 1.17 -4.43
N ALA A 51 35.77 0.52 -5.56
CA ALA A 51 36.73 -0.20 -6.39
C ALA A 51 37.78 0.74 -7.02
N LEU A 52 37.35 1.88 -7.56
CA LEU A 52 38.25 2.90 -8.12
C LEU A 52 39.16 3.47 -7.03
N TYR A 53 38.62 3.73 -5.84
CA TYR A 53 39.40 4.21 -4.72
C TYR A 53 40.43 3.17 -4.25
N VAL A 54 40.03 1.90 -4.10
CA VAL A 54 40.93 0.80 -3.73
C VAL A 54 42.00 0.62 -4.81
N SER A 55 41.64 0.71 -6.09
CA SER A 55 42.59 0.64 -7.21
C SER A 55 43.58 1.80 -7.19
N TRP A 56 43.11 3.03 -6.98
CA TRP A 56 43.98 4.21 -6.84
C TRP A 56 44.91 4.06 -5.64
N MET A 57 44.38 3.62 -4.50
CA MET A 57 45.17 3.36 -3.30
C MET A 57 46.20 2.25 -3.51
N PHE A 58 45.84 1.18 -4.22
CA PHE A 58 46.76 0.09 -4.54
C PHE A 58 47.94 0.60 -5.37
N VAL A 59 47.69 1.36 -6.44
CA VAL A 59 48.76 1.93 -7.28
C VAL A 59 49.64 2.91 -6.49
N TYR A 60 49.07 3.78 -5.66
CA TYR A 60 49.87 4.79 -4.94
C TYR A 60 50.56 4.27 -3.66
N VAL A 61 50.06 3.20 -3.05
CA VAL A 61 50.59 2.66 -1.78
C VAL A 61 51.39 1.39 -1.97
N LEU A 62 51.05 0.51 -2.92
CA LEU A 62 51.81 -0.74 -3.11
C LEU A 62 53.08 -0.56 -3.96
N ASP A 63 53.12 0.40 -4.88
CA ASP A 63 54.25 0.53 -5.83
C ASP A 63 55.55 0.98 -5.13
N ASP A 64 55.49 1.91 -4.17
CA ASP A 64 56.69 2.45 -3.50
C ASP A 64 56.94 1.95 -2.06
N ARG A 65 55.93 1.38 -1.37
CA ARG A 65 55.99 1.20 0.11
C ARG A 65 55.80 -0.24 0.61
N LEU A 66 55.31 -1.19 -0.20
CA LEU A 66 55.20 -2.60 0.21
C LEU A 66 56.47 -3.41 -0.07
N LEU A 67 57.26 -3.03 -1.08
CA LEU A 67 58.47 -3.75 -1.48
C LEU A 67 59.72 -3.40 -0.63
N VAL A 68 59.68 -2.31 0.14
CA VAL A 68 60.74 -1.93 1.08
C VAL A 68 60.32 -2.28 2.51
N GLY A 69 60.38 -3.58 2.86
CA GLY A 69 60.50 -4.00 4.26
C GLY A 69 59.31 -4.69 4.95
N GLY A 70 58.28 -5.15 4.23
CA GLY A 70 57.39 -6.23 4.71
C GLY A 70 56.46 -5.96 5.91
N VAL A 71 56.54 -4.82 6.57
CA VAL A 71 55.64 -4.43 7.68
C VAL A 71 54.66 -3.36 7.21
N LEU A 72 53.37 -3.71 7.20
CA LEU A 72 52.26 -2.75 7.05
C LEU A 72 52.38 -1.70 8.15
N ASN A 73 52.92 -0.52 7.81
CA ASN A 73 53.08 0.58 8.74
C ASN A 73 51.70 0.97 9.30
N GLY A 74 51.54 1.02 10.63
CA GLY A 74 50.25 1.23 11.31
C GLY A 74 49.52 2.50 10.85
N TYR A 75 50.26 3.48 10.32
CA TYR A 75 49.72 4.65 9.66
C TYR A 75 48.81 4.34 8.45
N TYR A 76 49.18 3.38 7.60
CA TYR A 76 48.36 2.97 6.45
C TYR A 76 47.14 2.15 6.88
N LEU A 77 47.28 1.28 7.88
CA LEU A 77 46.16 0.57 8.50
C LEU A 77 45.13 1.54 9.09
N LEU A 78 45.58 2.57 9.81
CA LEU A 78 44.71 3.60 10.36
C LEU A 78 44.00 4.40 9.25
N LYS A 79 44.70 4.76 8.17
CA LYS A 79 44.10 5.45 7.01
C LYS A 79 43.01 4.61 6.33
N ILE A 80 43.27 3.32 6.11
CA ILE A 80 42.29 2.39 5.53
C ILE A 80 41.08 2.26 6.46
N GLY A 81 41.30 2.10 7.77
CA GLY A 81 40.24 2.00 8.77
C GLY A 81 39.36 3.26 8.85
N LEU A 82 39.96 4.45 8.90
CA LEU A 82 39.23 5.72 8.88
C LEU A 82 38.41 5.90 7.60
N MET A 83 38.95 5.48 6.46
CA MET A 83 38.25 5.59 5.19
C MET A 83 37.07 4.62 5.08
N LEU A 84 37.23 3.36 5.51
CA LEU A 84 36.13 2.40 5.63
C LEU A 84 35.04 2.91 6.58
N ALA A 85 35.43 3.47 7.72
CA ALA A 85 34.49 4.09 8.65
C ALA A 85 33.73 5.26 7.99
N GLY A 86 34.42 6.10 7.22
CA GLY A 86 33.81 7.18 6.44
C GLY A 86 32.83 6.67 5.38
N LEU A 87 33.19 5.62 4.65
CA LEU A 87 32.34 4.99 3.65
C LEU A 87 31.05 4.44 4.27
N VAL A 88 31.18 3.66 5.36
CA VAL A 88 30.02 3.11 6.09
C VAL A 88 29.13 4.23 6.61
N THR A 89 29.72 5.26 7.22
CA THR A 89 28.98 6.42 7.73
C THR A 89 28.25 7.15 6.60
N GLY A 90 28.88 7.35 5.44
CA GLY A 90 28.26 7.97 4.27
C GLY A 90 27.06 7.17 3.75
N VAL A 91 27.18 5.83 3.66
CA VAL A 91 26.08 4.95 3.26
C VAL A 91 24.91 5.03 4.26
N VAL A 92 25.21 5.05 5.56
CA VAL A 92 24.19 5.19 6.62
C VAL A 92 23.45 6.52 6.49
N ILE A 93 24.18 7.64 6.40
CA ILE A 93 23.58 8.97 6.24
C ILE A 93 22.71 9.02 4.98
N TRP A 94 23.22 8.52 3.85
CA TRP A 94 22.48 8.48 2.59
C TRP A 94 21.18 7.67 2.70
N THR A 95 21.22 6.53 3.39
CA THR A 95 20.06 5.67 3.64
C THR A 95 18.99 6.40 4.47
N ILE A 96 19.42 7.13 5.51
CA ILE A 96 18.52 7.93 6.36
C ILE A 96 17.87 9.05 5.53
N LEU A 97 18.65 9.78 4.71
CA LEU A 97 18.12 10.84 3.85
C LEU A 97 17.08 10.30 2.84
N ARG A 98 17.31 9.12 2.26
CA ARG A 98 16.32 8.45 1.40
C ARG A 98 15.07 8.00 2.14
N THR A 99 15.20 7.62 3.41
CA THR A 99 14.05 7.21 4.24
C THR A 99 13.09 8.37 4.48
N HIS A 100 13.61 9.58 4.64
CA HIS A 100 12.78 10.78 4.79
C HIS A 100 11.87 11.06 3.58
N ALA A 101 12.33 10.73 2.37
CA ALA A 101 11.51 10.89 1.16
C ALA A 101 10.25 10.00 1.18
N ILE A 102 10.28 8.89 1.92
CA ILE A 102 9.17 7.94 2.04
C ILE A 102 8.24 8.32 3.20
N ALA A 103 8.81 8.84 4.31
CA ALA A 103 8.06 9.21 5.50
C ALA A 103 7.03 10.32 5.24
N GLY A 104 7.34 11.30 4.38
CA GLY A 104 6.45 12.41 4.05
C GLY A 104 5.12 11.97 3.42
N PRO A 105 5.13 11.23 2.30
CA PRO A 105 3.92 10.68 1.69
C PRO A 105 3.10 9.80 2.64
N ILE A 106 3.76 8.96 3.44
CA ILE A 106 3.09 8.09 4.44
C ILE A 106 2.34 8.93 5.48
N TYR A 107 2.99 9.94 6.04
CA TYR A 107 2.36 10.83 7.02
C TYR A 107 1.13 11.54 6.43
N ARG A 108 1.22 11.98 5.17
CA ARG A 108 0.10 12.60 4.46
C ARG A 108 -1.08 11.63 4.30
N VAL A 109 -0.83 10.38 3.92
CA VAL A 109 -1.86 9.33 3.85
C VAL A 109 -2.52 9.10 5.21
N GLN A 110 -1.74 8.98 6.28
CA GLN A 110 -2.28 8.80 7.63
C GLN A 110 -3.15 9.98 8.09
N LYS A 111 -2.77 11.21 7.73
CA LYS A 111 -3.57 12.40 8.04
C LYS A 111 -4.92 12.36 7.31
N ILE A 112 -4.90 12.05 6.01
CA ILE A 112 -6.12 11.93 5.19
C ILE A 112 -7.05 10.86 5.75
N LEU A 113 -6.52 9.69 6.12
CA LEU A 113 -7.33 8.60 6.70
C LEU A 113 -7.97 9.02 8.02
N ARG A 114 -7.25 9.76 8.88
CA ARG A 114 -7.80 10.32 10.12
C ARG A 114 -8.90 11.34 9.85
N ASP A 115 -8.66 12.27 8.93
CA ASP A 115 -9.66 13.27 8.55
C ASP A 115 -10.92 12.60 7.96
N ALA A 116 -10.75 11.57 7.13
CA ALA A 116 -11.86 10.80 6.56
C ALA A 116 -12.64 10.02 7.63
N ALA A 117 -11.96 9.48 8.65
CA ALA A 117 -12.60 8.83 9.78
C ALA A 117 -13.45 9.81 10.61
N GLU A 118 -13.04 11.08 10.67
CA GLU A 118 -13.81 12.17 11.30
C GLU A 118 -14.88 12.76 10.37
N GLY A 119 -15.08 12.20 9.18
CA GLY A 119 -16.06 12.67 8.19
C GLY A 119 -15.64 13.94 7.44
N ARG A 120 -14.40 14.42 7.61
CA ARG A 120 -13.82 15.53 6.86
C ARG A 120 -13.17 15.00 5.59
N PHE A 121 -13.91 15.04 4.49
CA PHE A 121 -13.39 14.59 3.20
C PHE A 121 -12.66 15.73 2.46
N PRO A 122 -11.53 15.43 1.79
CA PRO A 122 -10.84 16.43 0.99
C PRO A 122 -11.67 16.85 -0.23
N GLN A 123 -11.69 18.16 -0.54
CA GLN A 123 -12.44 18.72 -1.69
C GLN A 123 -11.79 18.42 -3.04
N ARG A 124 -10.51 18.05 -3.06
CA ARG A 124 -9.76 17.72 -4.27
C ARG A 124 -9.21 16.29 -4.16
N PRO A 125 -9.13 15.56 -5.28
CA PRO A 125 -8.52 14.24 -5.31
C PRO A 125 -7.05 14.32 -4.87
N ILE A 126 -6.62 13.35 -4.09
CA ILE A 126 -5.27 13.27 -3.56
C ILE A 126 -4.35 12.84 -4.69
N ALA A 127 -3.47 13.74 -5.11
CA ALA A 127 -2.40 13.44 -6.05
C ALA A 127 -1.05 13.47 -5.33
N PHE A 128 -0.29 12.37 -5.47
CA PHE A 128 1.14 12.36 -5.17
C PHE A 128 1.93 12.90 -6.37
N ARG A 129 3.14 13.41 -6.13
CA ARG A 129 3.96 14.01 -7.18
C ARG A 129 4.37 12.93 -8.21
N ARG A 130 4.50 13.29 -9.49
CA ARG A 130 5.08 12.39 -10.51
C ARG A 130 6.46 11.91 -10.04
N GLY A 131 6.62 10.60 -9.88
CA GLY A 131 7.85 9.98 -9.36
C GLY A 131 7.76 9.50 -7.90
N ASP A 132 6.71 9.87 -7.16
CA ASP A 132 6.44 9.25 -5.87
C ASP A 132 6.00 7.81 -6.07
N ALA A 133 6.60 6.98 -5.25
CA ALA A 133 6.47 5.54 -5.23
C ALA A 133 4.99 5.10 -4.95
N PHE A 134 4.16 6.01 -4.45
CA PHE A 134 2.80 5.78 -3.97
C PHE A 134 1.68 6.17 -4.95
N MET A 135 1.95 6.37 -6.25
CA MET A 135 0.89 6.73 -7.21
C MET A 135 -0.29 5.75 -7.23
N GLY A 136 -0.04 4.43 -7.19
CA GLY A 136 -1.11 3.43 -7.09
C GLY A 136 -1.92 3.54 -5.80
N LEU A 137 -1.25 3.83 -4.68
CA LEU A 137 -1.91 4.04 -3.38
C LEU A 137 -2.81 5.30 -3.39
N ALA A 138 -2.42 6.37 -4.10
CA ALA A 138 -3.28 7.54 -4.26
C ALA A 138 -4.58 7.20 -4.99
N GLU A 139 -4.49 6.41 -6.06
CA GLU A 139 -5.66 6.05 -6.85
C GLU A 139 -6.64 5.21 -6.03
N ASP A 140 -6.15 4.18 -5.33
CA ASP A 140 -6.96 3.35 -4.44
C ASP A 140 -7.57 4.16 -3.29
N LEU A 141 -6.80 5.08 -2.70
CA LEU A 141 -7.28 5.97 -1.63
C LEU A 141 -8.38 6.91 -2.12
N ASN A 142 -8.23 7.49 -3.32
CA ASN A 142 -9.27 8.33 -3.92
C ASN A 142 -10.56 7.56 -4.20
N ARG A 143 -10.45 6.33 -4.72
CA ARG A 143 -11.62 5.46 -4.95
C ARG A 143 -12.35 5.14 -3.64
N CYS A 144 -11.60 4.87 -2.58
CA CYS A 144 -12.16 4.62 -1.25
C CYS A 144 -12.93 5.84 -0.72
N LEU A 145 -12.30 7.02 -0.74
CA LEU A 145 -12.91 8.27 -0.27
C LEU A 145 -14.16 8.64 -1.07
N ASP A 146 -14.13 8.45 -2.39
CA ASP A 146 -15.28 8.72 -3.26
C ASP A 146 -16.46 7.77 -2.97
N SER A 147 -16.18 6.48 -2.69
CA SER A 147 -17.22 5.53 -2.25
C SER A 147 -17.85 5.97 -0.92
N MET A 148 -17.03 6.35 0.06
CA MET A 148 -17.52 6.82 1.37
C MET A 148 -18.38 8.09 1.24
N GLN A 149 -17.98 9.04 0.38
CA GLN A 149 -18.76 10.24 0.10
C GLN A 149 -20.11 9.90 -0.57
N ARG A 150 -20.13 8.96 -1.51
CA ARG A 150 -21.36 8.51 -2.18
C ARG A 150 -22.33 7.85 -1.20
N ASP A 151 -21.83 6.97 -0.34
CA ASP A 151 -22.65 6.28 0.66
C ASP A 151 -23.24 7.26 1.67
N ARG A 152 -22.45 8.25 2.12
CA ARG A 152 -22.94 9.30 3.01
C ARG A 152 -24.06 10.13 2.38
N LYS A 153 -23.88 10.60 1.15
CA LYS A 153 -24.92 11.34 0.41
C LYS A 153 -26.19 10.50 0.21
N ARG A 154 -26.04 9.20 -0.02
CA ARG A 154 -27.18 8.27 -0.13
C ARG A 154 -27.96 8.18 1.18
N LEU A 155 -27.26 8.05 2.31
CA LEU A 155 -27.89 8.03 3.63
C LEU A 155 -28.58 9.35 3.98
N GLU A 156 -27.97 10.48 3.65
CA GLU A 156 -28.57 11.81 3.86
C GLU A 156 -29.87 11.98 3.05
N ARG A 157 -29.91 11.52 1.80
CA ARG A 157 -31.15 11.50 0.99
C ARG A 157 -32.21 10.61 1.60
N LEU A 158 -31.85 9.40 2.04
CA LEU A 158 -32.80 8.47 2.66
C LEU A 158 -33.39 9.02 3.95
N ARG A 159 -32.59 9.73 4.75
CA ARG A 159 -33.07 10.43 5.94
C ARG A 159 -34.04 11.55 5.58
N ALA A 160 -33.72 12.37 4.58
CA ALA A 160 -34.62 13.42 4.12
C ALA A 160 -35.99 12.88 3.66
N TYR A 161 -36.00 11.77 2.90
CA TYR A 161 -37.26 11.10 2.53
C TYR A 161 -38.03 10.55 3.74
N ALA A 162 -37.34 10.01 4.75
CA ALA A 162 -37.98 9.49 5.95
C ALA A 162 -38.60 10.60 6.82
N ASP A 163 -37.96 11.77 6.89
CA ASP A 163 -38.51 12.93 7.60
C ASP A 163 -39.73 13.49 6.84
N GLU A 164 -39.70 13.52 5.51
CA GLU A 164 -40.80 14.03 4.67
C GLU A 164 -42.05 13.13 4.70
N ASP A 165 -41.89 11.80 4.75
CA ASP A 165 -43.02 10.86 4.94
C ASP A 165 -43.61 10.91 6.36
N SER A 166 -42.82 11.33 7.37
CA SER A 166 -43.30 11.44 8.76
C SER A 166 -44.25 12.61 9.00
N ASP A 167 -44.17 13.65 8.17
CA ASP A 167 -45.10 14.80 8.15
C ASP A 167 -46.40 14.50 7.37
N VAL A 168 -46.43 13.39 6.61
CA VAL A 168 -47.59 12.91 5.83
C VAL A 168 -48.19 11.66 6.47
N SER A 169 -48.16 11.57 7.81
CA SER A 169 -49.11 10.69 8.49
C SER A 169 -50.48 11.36 8.33
N PRO A 170 -51.47 10.75 7.64
CA PRO A 170 -52.82 11.31 7.62
C PRO A 170 -53.23 11.42 9.08
N SER A 171 -53.53 12.64 9.51
CA SER A 171 -54.02 12.90 10.86
C SER A 171 -55.12 11.88 11.13
N THR A 172 -55.01 11.15 12.22
CA THR A 172 -56.04 10.19 12.66
C THR A 172 -57.41 10.87 12.84
N GLU A 173 -57.44 12.22 12.82
CA GLU A 173 -58.63 13.05 12.71
C GLU A 173 -59.38 12.92 11.37
N ASP A 174 -58.69 12.83 10.23
CA ASP A 174 -59.35 12.74 8.91
C ASP A 174 -59.96 11.35 8.66
N LEU A 175 -59.31 10.29 9.14
CA LEU A 175 -59.86 8.92 9.10
C LEU A 175 -61.05 8.75 10.06
N GLY A 176 -61.03 9.45 11.21
CA GLY A 176 -62.16 9.49 12.14
C GLY A 176 -63.36 10.30 11.63
N ALA A 177 -63.09 11.41 10.93
CA ALA A 177 -64.13 12.25 10.32
C ALA A 177 -64.82 11.54 9.13
N SER A 178 -64.05 10.87 8.28
CA SER A 178 -64.60 10.08 7.16
C SER A 178 -65.41 8.88 7.64
N ALA A 179 -65.01 8.22 8.73
CA ALA A 179 -65.75 7.09 9.30
C ALA A 179 -67.07 7.55 9.95
N ARG A 180 -67.07 8.68 10.68
CA ARG A 180 -68.30 9.25 11.27
C ARG A 180 -69.29 9.77 10.23
N ALA A 181 -68.81 10.29 9.10
CA ALA A 181 -69.67 10.73 7.99
C ALA A 181 -70.34 9.55 7.27
N ALA A 182 -69.69 8.39 7.20
CA ALA A 182 -70.25 7.18 6.60
C ALA A 182 -71.31 6.52 7.48
N ASP A 183 -71.14 6.54 8.81
CA ASP A 183 -72.14 6.00 9.76
C ASP A 183 -73.44 6.84 9.78
N PHE A 184 -73.34 8.17 9.63
CA PHE A 184 -74.52 9.05 9.67
C PHE A 184 -75.37 9.01 8.38
N ALA A 185 -74.83 8.49 7.28
CA ALA A 185 -75.53 8.40 5.99
C ALA A 185 -76.34 7.09 5.81
N GLY A 186 -76.25 6.16 6.76
CA GLY A 186 -76.91 4.84 6.70
C GLY A 186 -78.26 4.73 7.43
N GLU A 187 -78.75 5.80 8.05
CA GLU A 187 -79.89 5.74 8.99
C GLU A 187 -81.15 6.52 8.55
N SER A 188 -81.29 6.81 7.24
CA SER A 188 -82.50 7.46 6.66
C SER A 188 -83.27 6.58 5.71
#